data_AF-A0A1V5KSU8-F1
#
_entry.id   AF-A0A1V5KSU8-F1
#
_cell.length_a   1.000
_cell.length_b   1.000
_cell.length_c   1.000
_cell.angle_alpha   90.00
_cell.angle_beta   90.00
_cell.angle_gamma   90.00
#
_symmetry.space_group_name_H-M   'P 1'
#
loop_
_entity.id
_entity.type
_entity.pdbx_description
1 polymer ?
#
loop_
_entity_poly.entity_id
_entity_poly.type
_entity_poly.pdbx_seq_one_letter_code
_entity_poly.pdbx_strand_id
1 'polypeptide(L)'
;MPENEVTRLLTLTEGSTLKAIEILEKQLNTLYARAQVLMSLAGVTLSITGFSGRSIAAANLAAQILVVCGLAVVLASAVWIYIRVMSIRWITAEAQPDTQAYLAGIIKRRNQKTVAYSVGGKILLFGLVLYCIAFSIMLLNL
;
A
#
# COMPACT_ATOMS: atom_id res chain seq x y z
N MET A 1 5.42 -22.41 -3.09
CA MET A 1 4.50 -22.33 -4.25
C MET A 1 3.08 -22.22 -3.73
N PRO A 2 2.17 -21.52 -4.45
CA PRO A 2 0.77 -21.34 -4.01
C PRO A 2 0.04 -22.66 -3.73
N GLU A 3 0.37 -23.70 -4.48
CA GLU A 3 -0.23 -25.04 -4.37
C GLU A 3 0.01 -25.68 -3.00
N ASN A 4 1.23 -25.61 -2.47
CA ASN A 4 1.54 -26.07 -1.11
C ASN A 4 0.81 -25.26 -0.02
N GLU A 5 0.49 -23.99 -0.29
CA GLU A 5 -0.26 -23.17 0.66
C GLU A 5 -1.75 -23.53 0.66
N VAL A 6 -2.33 -23.83 -0.50
CA VAL A 6 -3.72 -24.33 -0.61
C VAL A 6 -3.89 -25.62 0.15
N THR A 7 -2.99 -26.59 -0.03
CA THR A 7 -3.06 -27.87 0.70
C THR A 7 -3.00 -27.65 2.21
N ARG A 8 -2.08 -26.81 2.69
CA ARG A 8 -1.97 -26.47 4.13
C ARG A 8 -3.21 -25.76 4.64
N LEU A 9 -3.76 -24.82 3.87
CA LEU A 9 -4.98 -24.10 4.23
C LEU A 9 -6.17 -25.06 4.36
N LEU A 10 -6.32 -25.99 3.41
CA LEU A 10 -7.36 -27.01 3.44
C LEU A 10 -7.18 -28.00 4.60
N THR A 11 -5.95 -28.40 4.92
CA THR A 11 -5.68 -29.22 6.11
C THR A 11 -6.07 -28.48 7.39
N LEU A 12 -5.76 -27.19 7.50
CA LEU A 12 -6.11 -26.35 8.65
C LEU A 12 -7.62 -26.11 8.79
N THR A 13 -8.37 -26.16 7.68
CA THR A 13 -9.82 -25.96 7.68
C THR A 13 -10.62 -27.26 7.63
N GLU A 14 -9.96 -28.41 7.85
CA GLU A 14 -10.58 -29.75 7.82
C GLU A 14 -11.28 -30.04 6.46
N GLY A 15 -10.72 -29.52 5.37
CA GLY A 15 -11.28 -29.66 4.02
C GLY A 15 -12.45 -28.72 3.72
N SER A 16 -12.84 -27.84 4.66
CA SER A 16 -13.93 -26.88 4.43
C SER A 16 -13.45 -25.70 3.57
N THR A 17 -13.95 -25.64 2.34
CA THR A 17 -13.70 -24.55 1.38
C THR A 17 -14.23 -23.20 1.89
N LEU A 18 -15.39 -23.18 2.53
CA LEU A 18 -16.00 -21.95 3.03
C LEU A 18 -15.15 -21.32 4.14
N LYS A 19 -14.68 -22.13 5.11
CA LYS A 19 -13.75 -21.66 6.15
C LYS A 19 -12.45 -21.13 5.54
N ALA A 20 -11.92 -21.79 4.51
CA ALA A 20 -10.71 -21.35 3.82
C ALA A 20 -10.89 -19.98 3.14
N ILE A 21 -12.03 -19.77 2.47
CA ILE A 21 -12.39 -18.48 1.86
C ILE A 21 -12.50 -17.40 2.93
N GLU A 22 -13.17 -17.66 4.06
CA GLU A 22 -13.33 -16.70 5.15
C GLU A 22 -11.99 -16.24 5.73
N ILE A 23 -11.03 -17.17 5.90
CA ILE A 23 -9.67 -16.84 6.34
C ILE A 23 -8.96 -15.95 5.31
N LEU A 24 -9.05 -16.28 4.03
CA LEU A 24 -8.42 -15.49 2.96
C LEU A 24 -9.03 -14.09 2.84
N GLU A 25 -10.35 -13.98 3.01
CA GLU A 25 -11.06 -12.72 3.06
C GLU A 25 -10.56 -11.85 4.23
N LYS A 26 -10.44 -12.41 5.43
CA LYS A 26 -9.88 -11.71 6.61
C LYS A 26 -8.45 -11.21 6.35
N GLN A 27 -7.60 -12.01 5.69
CA GLN A 27 -6.24 -11.60 5.33
C GLN A 27 -6.23 -10.45 4.31
N LEU A 28 -7.10 -10.50 3.30
CA LEU A 28 -7.25 -9.42 2.33
C LEU A 28 -7.78 -8.14 2.99
N ASN A 29 -8.77 -8.24 3.87
CA ASN A 29 -9.29 -7.11 4.65
C ASN A 29 -8.20 -6.48 5.53
N THR A 30 -7.35 -7.30 6.16
CA THR A 30 -6.19 -6.80 6.91
C THR A 30 -5.23 -6.02 6.02
N LEU A 31 -4.98 -6.49 4.78
CA LEU A 31 -4.13 -5.80 3.83
C LEU A 31 -4.74 -4.47 3.37
N TYR A 32 -6.05 -4.42 3.11
CA TYR A 32 -6.75 -3.18 2.77
C TYR A 32 -6.72 -2.16 3.91
N ALA A 33 -6.95 -2.59 5.15
CA ALA A 33 -6.88 -1.72 6.33
C ALA A 33 -5.48 -1.09 6.48
N ARG A 34 -4.41 -1.89 6.33
CA ARG A 34 -3.03 -1.38 6.35
C ARG A 34 -2.73 -0.42 5.20
N ALA A 35 -3.23 -0.72 4.00
CA ALA A 35 -3.08 0.16 2.85
C ALA A 35 -3.79 1.52 3.06
N GLN A 36 -4.97 1.51 3.69
CA GLN A 36 -5.70 2.72 4.04
C GLN A 36 -4.92 3.61 5.01
N VAL A 37 -4.22 3.03 6.00
CA VAL A 37 -3.34 3.79 6.90
C VAL A 37 -2.22 4.50 6.12
N LEU A 38 -1.59 3.84 5.14
CA LEU A 38 -0.58 4.48 4.29
C LEU A 38 -1.17 5.61 3.44
N MET A 39 -2.37 5.42 2.90
CA MET A 39 -3.09 6.46 2.16
C MET A 39 -3.40 7.67 3.03
N SER A 40 -3.86 7.44 4.27
CA SER A 40 -4.09 8.52 5.24
C SER A 40 -2.81 9.28 5.56
N LEU A 41 -1.68 8.58 5.74
CA LEU A 41 -0.39 9.22 5.97
C LEU A 41 0.01 10.14 4.80
N ALA A 42 -0.14 9.68 3.56
CA ALA A 42 0.11 10.50 2.38
C ALA A 42 -0.79 11.75 2.35
N GLY A 43 -2.08 11.61 2.68
CA GLY A 43 -3.02 12.73 2.78
C GLY A 43 -2.64 13.74 3.86
N VAL A 44 -2.19 13.27 5.02
CA VAL A 44 -1.71 14.12 6.11
C VAL A 44 -0.48 14.92 5.67
N THR A 45 0.50 14.29 5.02
CA THR A 45 1.69 14.97 4.50
C THR A 45 1.32 16.09 3.51
N LEU A 46 0.40 15.82 2.58
CA LEU A 46 -0.09 16.83 1.65
C LEU A 46 -0.80 17.99 2.36
N SER A 47 -1.59 17.68 3.40
CA SER A 47 -2.34 18.68 4.16
C SER A 47 -1.40 19.59 4.97
N ILE A 48 -0.42 19.02 5.68
CA ILE A 48 0.60 19.78 6.42
C ILE A 48 1.38 20.67 5.45
N THR A 49 1.75 20.15 4.29
CA THR A 49 2.44 20.94 3.27
C THR A 49 1.56 22.04 2.69
N GLY A 50 0.25 21.85 2.59
CA GLY A 50 -0.68 22.90 2.20
C GLY A 50 -0.66 24.11 3.15
N PHE A 51 -0.53 23.86 4.46
CA PHE A 51 -0.41 24.93 5.46
C PHE A 51 0.98 25.56 5.49
N SER A 52 2.04 24.74 5.50
CA SER A 52 3.43 25.20 5.64
C SER A 52 4.12 25.53 4.31
N GLY A 53 3.47 25.28 3.17
CA GLY A 53 4.07 25.35 1.84
C GLY A 53 4.54 26.74 1.44
N ARG A 54 3.86 27.80 1.91
CA ARG A 54 4.31 29.18 1.66
C ARG A 54 5.64 29.50 2.33
N SER A 55 5.85 29.01 3.55
CA SER A 55 7.12 29.19 4.26
C SER A 55 8.25 28.39 3.60
N ILE A 56 7.94 27.20 3.10
CA ILE A 56 8.90 26.36 2.35
C ILE A 56 9.24 27.02 1.00
N ALA A 57 8.26 27.58 0.30
CA ALA A 57 8.46 28.28 -0.96
C ALA A 57 9.26 29.58 -0.79
N ALA A 58 9.22 30.20 0.39
CA ALA A 58 10.05 31.35 0.73
C ALA A 58 11.47 30.98 1.20
N ALA A 59 11.78 29.68 1.35
CA ALA A 59 13.10 29.19 1.73
C ALA A 59 14.06 29.11 0.52
N ASN A 60 15.19 28.44 0.71
CA ASN A 60 16.20 28.26 -0.33
C ASN A 60 15.75 27.32 -1.47
N LEU A 61 16.41 27.41 -2.63
CA LEU A 61 16.08 26.62 -3.82
C LEU A 61 16.19 25.10 -3.58
N ALA A 62 17.12 24.67 -2.72
CA ALA A 62 17.33 23.26 -2.39
C ALA A 62 16.11 22.66 -1.66
N ALA A 63 15.58 23.36 -0.65
CA ALA A 63 14.38 22.97 0.08
C ALA A 63 13.16 22.93 -0.83
N GLN A 64 13.03 23.89 -1.75
CA GLN A 64 11.95 23.91 -2.74
C GLN A 64 11.98 22.66 -3.62
N ILE A 65 13.13 22.33 -4.21
CA ILE A 65 13.28 21.15 -5.08
C ILE A 65 13.01 19.87 -4.29
N LEU A 66 13.58 19.73 -3.09
CA LEU A 66 13.39 18.52 -2.26
C LEU A 66 11.94 18.32 -1.82
N VAL A 67 11.21 19.39 -1.45
CA VAL A 67 9.79 19.28 -1.13
C VAL A 67 8.98 18.87 -2.35
N VAL A 68 9.19 19.51 -3.51
CA VAL A 68 8.44 19.17 -4.73
C VAL A 68 8.69 17.71 -5.13
N CYS A 69 9.95 17.28 -5.14
CA CYS A 69 10.30 15.88 -5.42
C CYS A 69 9.73 14.93 -4.37
N GLY A 70 9.85 15.24 -3.07
CA GLY A 70 9.31 14.42 -1.99
C GLY A 70 7.80 14.24 -2.09
N LEU A 71 7.05 15.32 -2.32
CA LEU A 71 5.61 15.28 -2.50
C LEU A 71 5.20 14.51 -3.76
N ALA A 72 5.91 14.70 -4.87
CA ALA A 72 5.66 13.96 -6.10
C ALA A 72 5.83 12.45 -5.89
N VAL A 73 6.86 12.04 -5.14
CA VAL A 73 7.10 10.63 -4.77
C VAL A 73 6.01 10.10 -3.83
N VAL A 74 5.61 10.87 -2.81
CA VAL A 74 4.51 10.51 -1.90
C VAL A 74 3.21 10.30 -2.69
N LEU A 75 2.89 11.21 -3.61
CA LEU A 75 1.72 11.11 -4.49
C LEU A 75 1.80 9.88 -5.40
N ALA A 76 2.95 9.65 -6.04
CA ALA A 76 3.15 8.48 -6.90
C ALA A 76 2.96 7.17 -6.11
N SER A 77 3.43 7.11 -4.86
CA SER A 77 3.18 5.98 -3.97
C SER A 77 1.70 5.79 -3.66
N ALA A 78 0.98 6.87 -3.32
CA ALA A 78 -0.44 6.81 -3.03
C ALA A 78 -1.24 6.29 -4.23
N VAL A 79 -0.94 6.80 -5.43
CA VAL A 79 -1.53 6.33 -6.70
C VAL A 79 -1.21 4.84 -6.93
N TRP A 80 0.04 4.42 -6.71
CA TRP A 80 0.44 3.01 -6.85
C TRP A 80 -0.34 2.08 -5.92
N ILE A 81 -0.43 2.44 -4.63
CA ILE A 81 -1.17 1.66 -3.62
C ILE A 81 -2.65 1.60 -3.99
N TYR A 82 -3.24 2.72 -4.41
CA TYR A 82 -4.63 2.78 -4.83
C TYR A 82 -4.91 1.79 -5.99
N ILE A 83 -4.13 1.89 -7.07
CA ILE A 83 -4.33 1.07 -8.27
C ILE A 83 -4.07 -0.42 -7.99
N ARG A 84 -2.97 -0.76 -7.30
CA ARG A 84 -2.52 -2.15 -7.17
C ARG A 84 -3.14 -2.86 -5.97
N VAL A 85 -3.28 -2.15 -4.85
CA VAL A 85 -3.75 -2.75 -3.59
C VAL A 85 -5.23 -2.49 -3.40
N MET A 86 -5.72 -1.25 -3.54
CA MET A 86 -7.11 -0.90 -3.21
C MET A 86 -8.13 -1.19 -4.32
N SER A 87 -7.70 -1.54 -5.54
CA SER A 87 -8.62 -1.98 -6.59
C SER A 87 -9.49 -3.16 -6.12
N ILE A 88 -10.79 -2.90 -6.05
CA ILE A 88 -11.83 -3.84 -5.62
C ILE A 88 -12.10 -4.80 -6.77
N ARG A 89 -11.88 -6.08 -6.50
CA ARG A 89 -12.34 -7.18 -7.36
C ARG A 89 -12.89 -8.27 -6.46
N TRP A 90 -14.13 -8.66 -6.67
CA TRP A 90 -14.82 -9.61 -5.81
C TRP A 90 -14.19 -10.99 -5.90
N ILE A 91 -14.06 -11.69 -4.78
CA ILE A 91 -13.54 -13.07 -4.73
C ILE A 91 -14.47 -14.00 -5.54
N THR A 92 -15.79 -13.76 -5.45
CA THR A 92 -16.83 -14.46 -6.22
C THR A 92 -16.71 -14.31 -7.73
N ALA A 93 -16.07 -13.25 -8.23
CA ALA A 93 -15.87 -13.04 -9.67
C ALA A 93 -14.81 -13.99 -10.27
N GLU A 94 -14.03 -14.66 -9.42
CA GLU A 94 -13.00 -15.62 -9.83
C GLU A 94 -13.43 -17.07 -9.55
N ALA A 95 -14.71 -17.31 -9.22
CA ALA A 95 -15.25 -18.63 -8.91
C ALA A 95 -14.95 -19.62 -10.06
N GLN A 96 -14.21 -20.69 -9.73
CA GLN A 96 -13.83 -21.75 -10.65
C GLN A 96 -14.43 -23.08 -10.18
N PRO A 97 -14.65 -24.05 -11.10
CA PRO A 97 -15.20 -25.36 -10.76
C PRO A 97 -14.28 -26.16 -9.83
N ASP A 98 -12.96 -25.99 -9.99
CA ASP A 98 -11.97 -26.60 -9.11
C ASP A 98 -11.68 -25.71 -7.89
N THR A 99 -11.96 -26.26 -6.71
CA THR A 99 -11.71 -25.63 -5.42
C THR A 99 -10.23 -25.32 -5.20
N GLN A 100 -9.31 -26.20 -5.62
CA GLN A 100 -7.89 -25.96 -5.41
C GLN A 100 -7.38 -24.83 -6.31
N ALA A 101 -7.73 -24.86 -7.60
CA ALA A 101 -7.42 -23.77 -8.52
C ALA A 101 -8.02 -22.43 -8.08
N TYR A 102 -9.25 -22.44 -7.54
CA TYR A 102 -9.90 -21.25 -7.02
C TYR A 102 -9.14 -20.64 -5.84
N LEU A 103 -8.82 -21.44 -4.81
CA LEU A 103 -8.07 -20.99 -3.64
C LEU A 103 -6.65 -20.53 -4.02
N ALA A 104 -6.00 -21.23 -4.94
CA ALA A 104 -4.68 -20.85 -5.47
C ALA A 104 -4.73 -19.47 -6.15
N GLY A 105 -5.79 -19.18 -6.91
CA GLY A 105 -6.03 -17.88 -7.53
C GLY A 105 -6.11 -16.75 -6.50
N ILE A 106 -6.90 -16.94 -5.45
CA ILE A 106 -7.05 -15.96 -4.36
C ILE A 106 -5.72 -15.72 -3.65
N ILE A 107 -4.97 -16.78 -3.32
CA ILE A 107 -3.65 -16.68 -2.67
C ILE A 107 -2.64 -15.95 -3.57
N LYS A 108 -2.60 -16.28 -4.86
CA LYS A 108 -1.71 -15.60 -5.83
C LYS A 108 -2.01 -14.10 -5.88
N ARG A 109 -3.29 -13.73 -5.94
CA ARG A 109 -3.73 -12.34 -5.91
C ARG A 109 -3.37 -11.64 -4.59
N ARG A 110 -3.60 -12.28 -3.45
CA ARG A 110 -3.17 -11.77 -2.13
C ARG A 110 -1.67 -11.47 -2.13
N ASN A 111 -0.85 -12.41 -2.57
CA ASN A 111 0.61 -12.24 -2.61
C ASN A 111 1.05 -11.09 -3.53
N GLN A 112 0.43 -10.94 -4.70
CA GLN A 112 0.70 -9.81 -5.60
C GLN A 112 0.37 -8.47 -4.94
N LYS A 113 -0.78 -8.38 -4.24
CA LYS A 113 -1.13 -7.17 -3.48
C LYS A 113 -0.18 -6.92 -2.32
N THR A 114 0.28 -7.95 -1.61
CA THR A 114 1.27 -7.83 -0.52
C THR A 114 2.61 -7.28 -1.03
N VAL A 115 3.10 -7.79 -2.17
CA VAL A 115 4.32 -7.26 -2.80
C VAL A 115 4.12 -5.81 -3.23
N ALA A 116 2.99 -5.50 -3.88
CA ALA A 116 2.67 -4.14 -4.28
C ALA A 116 2.58 -3.17 -3.10
N TYR A 117 2.00 -3.61 -1.97
CA TYR A 117 1.97 -2.86 -0.71
C TYR A 117 3.38 -2.61 -0.17
N SER A 118 4.24 -3.63 -0.14
CA SER A 118 5.62 -3.47 0.33
C SER A 118 6.42 -2.49 -0.54
N VAL A 119 6.27 -2.57 -1.86
CA VAL A 119 6.90 -1.63 -2.80
C VAL A 119 6.35 -0.22 -2.59
N GLY A 120 5.04 -0.04 -2.53
CA GLY A 120 4.40 1.26 -2.27
C GLY A 120 4.88 1.87 -0.95
N GLY A 121 4.90 1.08 0.14
CA GLY A 121 5.40 1.54 1.43
C GLY A 121 6.85 2.03 1.41
N LYS A 122 7.74 1.36 0.65
CA LYS A 122 9.13 1.80 0.47
C LYS A 122 9.23 3.11 -0.31
N ILE A 123 8.43 3.29 -1.37
CA ILE A 123 8.37 4.53 -2.14
C ILE A 123 7.85 5.67 -1.27
N LEU A 124 6.78 5.44 -0.50
CA LEU A 124 6.24 6.41 0.44
C LEU A 124 7.30 6.86 1.46
N LEU A 125 8.01 5.91 2.07
CA LEU A 125 9.06 6.20 3.04
C LEU A 125 10.16 7.06 2.42
N PHE A 126 10.60 6.74 1.21
CA PHE A 126 11.60 7.53 0.50
C PHE A 126 11.12 8.98 0.25
N GLY A 127 9.88 9.15 -0.21
CA GLY A 127 9.28 10.48 -0.39
C GLY A 127 9.16 11.26 0.92
N LEU A 128 8.80 10.60 2.02
CA LEU A 128 8.74 11.20 3.36
C LEU A 128 10.11 11.64 3.86
N VAL A 129 11.16 10.86 3.60
CA VAL A 129 12.53 11.25 3.97
C VAL A 129 12.95 12.52 3.23
N LEU A 130 12.71 12.60 1.92
CA LEU A 130 12.98 13.82 1.15
C LEU A 130 12.21 15.03 1.68
N TYR A 131 10.92 14.84 1.97
CA TYR A 131 10.07 15.87 2.57
C TYR A 131 10.62 16.35 3.92
N CYS A 132 11.01 15.42 4.80
CA CYS A 132 11.58 15.77 6.11
C CYS A 132 12.90 16.53 5.98
N ILE A 133 13.81 16.10 5.09
CA ILE A 133 15.08 16.81 4.85
C ILE A 133 14.81 18.25 4.42
N ALA A 134 13.89 18.45 3.49
CA ALA A 134 13.55 19.77 3.00
C ALA A 134 12.94 20.66 4.09
N PHE A 135 12.07 20.09 4.92
CA PHE A 135 11.49 20.77 6.07
C PHE A 135 12.56 21.14 7.12
N SER A 136 13.54 20.26 7.35
CA SER A 136 14.69 20.55 8.22
C SER A 136 15.57 21.67 7.67
N ILE A 137 15.86 21.69 6.36
CA ILE A 137 16.62 22.78 5.72
C ILE A 137 15.90 24.11 5.92
N MET A 138 14.59 24.16 5.66
CA MET A 138 13.77 25.35 5.89
C MET A 138 13.87 25.83 7.34
N LEU A 139 13.71 24.93 8.33
CA LEU A 139 13.72 25.30 9.74
C LEU A 139 15.08 25.75 10.25
N LEU A 140 16.16 25.11 9.80
CA LEU A 140 17.53 25.46 10.18
C LEU A 140 18.05 26.68 9.43
N ASN A 141 17.28 27.19 8.46
CA ASN A 141 17.65 28.32 7.61
C ASN A 141 19.02 28.09 6.92
N LEU A 142 19.29 26.83 6.56
CA LEU A 142 20.47 26.40 5.82
C LEU A 142 20.33 26.75 4.33
#